data_AF-A0A427B6Z7-F1
#
_entry.id   AF-A0A427B6Z7-F1
#
_cell.length_a   1.000
_cell.length_b   1.000
_cell.length_c   1.000
_cell.angle_alpha   90.00
_cell.angle_beta   90.00
_cell.angle_gamma   90.00
#
_symmetry.space_group_name_H-M   'P 1'
#
loop_
_entity.id
_entity.type
_entity.pdbx_description
1 polymer ?
#
loop_
_entity_poly.entity_id
_entity_poly.type
_entity_poly.pdbx_seq_one_letter_code
_entity_poly.pdbx_strand_id
1 'polypeptide(L)'
;MPSCGGCDGEDDASSLWSVASILQYQKAGDLLIALAYFSIPLELFYFVTCSDIFPFRWIILQFGAFIVLCSLSHLATAFTYAPHSFLLFLTLTVLKFLTALVSLATAVSFVALIPQLLRLFVREGLLRQKARELDRDLGLMRRQEEAAWRVPMLTAEIRRSLDRNTILDTTLVQLSAALSLRECAIWMPTSPSSMSLTHQLHSGPRSVSTPASVSKDDADVIEIMSRNGVVILDPKSNFVRAAMASEAVGRVAATRVPLIKVSHFNDERMEASYAILILVLPDGEVREWTSHELETVEVVADQVAVALSHAAILEDSLLMREKLLEQNMVLNRARHDALLAREARESFKCFMTREIIGPIRSIGAIFSLLQVEKLSPRQLGMVTTGLTLSSLIADISGFEEGELELILQLFHVRAILEEAVAMSRLLCACRGVHFKFEVSGQVHRAVVGDTKRILQALWCMLGNVLSLGDCRTIFLQVMVVSRMQDDISISKYGVLQQGLGEGTVVLKFEVRRIGIKREDDNIAHSKHGLDIGDPRISFAICEKLARVSIYY
;
A
#
# COMPACT_ATOMS: atom_id res chain seq x y z
N MET A 1 45.96 140.30 -58.12
CA MET A 1 44.60 140.23 -57.55
C MET A 1 44.02 138.84 -57.84
N PRO A 2 43.35 138.21 -56.86
CA PRO A 2 43.61 136.81 -56.53
C PRO A 2 42.38 135.90 -56.64
N SER A 3 42.59 134.58 -56.71
CA SER A 3 41.96 133.57 -55.83
C SER A 3 42.43 132.15 -56.16
N CYS A 4 43.35 131.64 -55.33
CA CYS A 4 43.36 130.31 -54.67
C CYS A 4 43.07 129.02 -55.48
N GLY A 5 43.85 127.93 -55.42
CA GLY A 5 44.84 127.48 -54.44
C GLY A 5 44.38 126.18 -53.73
N GLY A 6 45.10 125.07 -53.93
CA GLY A 6 45.08 123.80 -53.16
C GLY A 6 44.14 122.72 -53.74
N CYS A 7 44.60 121.60 -54.32
CA CYS A 7 45.36 120.43 -53.82
C CYS A 7 44.56 119.42 -52.96
N ASP A 8 44.52 118.18 -53.48
CA ASP A 8 44.59 116.87 -52.82
C ASP A 8 43.34 116.09 -52.37
N GLY A 9 43.41 114.77 -52.62
CA GLY A 9 42.72 113.67 -51.91
C GLY A 9 41.54 113.06 -52.67
N GLU A 10 41.65 111.92 -53.37
CA GLU A 10 41.64 110.53 -52.87
C GLU A 10 40.36 110.12 -52.10
N ASP A 11 39.89 108.90 -52.43
CA ASP A 11 38.93 108.03 -51.72
C ASP A 11 37.44 108.07 -52.08
N ASP A 12 37.12 107.45 -53.23
CA ASP A 12 35.78 107.01 -53.65
C ASP A 12 35.36 105.68 -52.97
N ALA A 13 35.68 105.51 -51.68
CA ALA A 13 35.42 104.29 -50.89
C ALA A 13 34.77 104.53 -49.52
N SER A 14 33.95 105.58 -49.38
CA SER A 14 33.32 105.96 -48.10
C SER A 14 31.77 106.03 -48.10
N SER A 15 31.08 105.29 -48.96
CA SER A 15 29.59 105.34 -49.03
C SER A 15 28.86 104.32 -48.14
N LEU A 16 29.54 103.28 -47.63
CA LEU A 16 28.92 102.25 -46.79
C LEU A 16 28.99 102.54 -45.27
N TRP A 17 29.95 103.34 -44.83
CA TRP A 17 30.22 103.62 -43.41
C TRP A 17 30.05 105.10 -43.07
N SER A 18 28.97 105.71 -43.55
CA SER A 18 28.56 107.03 -43.07
C SER A 18 27.90 106.91 -41.68
N VAL A 19 28.02 107.95 -40.85
CA VAL A 19 27.34 108.01 -39.53
C VAL A 19 25.83 107.75 -39.68
N ALA A 20 25.22 108.26 -40.75
CA ALA A 20 23.81 108.04 -41.05
C ALA A 20 23.49 106.56 -41.36
N SER A 21 24.29 105.88 -42.16
CA SER A 21 24.10 104.45 -42.46
C SER A 21 24.30 103.58 -41.21
N ILE A 22 25.27 103.90 -40.35
CA ILE A 22 25.53 103.16 -39.11
C ILE A 22 24.32 103.25 -38.16
N LEU A 23 23.76 104.44 -37.98
CA LEU A 23 22.56 104.65 -37.14
C LEU A 23 21.33 103.90 -37.70
N GLN A 24 21.19 103.84 -39.03
CA GLN A 24 20.11 103.06 -39.66
C GLN A 24 20.27 101.55 -39.44
N TYR A 25 21.48 101.01 -39.59
CA TYR A 25 21.75 99.60 -39.32
C TYR A 25 21.58 99.26 -37.83
N GLN A 26 22.01 100.13 -36.91
CA GLN A 26 21.79 99.95 -35.47
C GLN A 26 20.30 99.93 -35.14
N LYS A 27 19.52 100.88 -35.69
CA LYS A 27 18.06 100.91 -35.53
C LYS A 27 17.38 99.65 -36.06
N ALA A 28 17.79 99.17 -37.25
CA ALA A 28 17.26 97.94 -37.82
C ALA A 28 17.63 96.71 -36.98
N GLY A 29 18.86 96.66 -36.45
CA GLY A 29 19.32 95.61 -35.54
C GLY A 29 18.51 95.56 -34.24
N ASP A 30 18.31 96.70 -33.58
CA ASP A 30 17.50 96.78 -32.35
C ASP A 30 16.04 96.35 -32.57
N LEU A 31 15.45 96.67 -33.74
CA LEU A 31 14.11 96.24 -34.10
C LEU A 31 14.01 94.73 -34.38
N LEU A 32 14.99 94.15 -35.08
CA LEU A 32 15.02 92.72 -35.35
C LEU A 32 15.24 91.89 -34.08
N ILE A 33 16.12 92.35 -33.18
CA ILE A 33 16.33 91.73 -31.87
C ILE A 33 15.04 91.80 -31.04
N ALA A 34 14.38 92.97 -30.99
CA ALA A 34 13.12 93.11 -30.28
C ALA A 34 12.04 92.17 -30.83
N LEU A 35 11.90 92.04 -32.15
CA LEU A 35 10.92 91.16 -32.78
C LEU A 35 11.18 89.68 -32.48
N ALA A 36 12.43 89.23 -32.61
CA ALA A 36 12.82 87.87 -32.27
C ALA A 36 12.55 87.56 -30.78
N TYR A 37 12.87 88.50 -29.89
CA TYR A 37 12.72 88.31 -28.46
C TYR A 37 11.28 88.49 -27.97
N PHE A 38 10.36 89.03 -28.77
CA PHE A 38 8.92 88.92 -28.49
C PHE A 38 8.33 87.56 -28.89
N SER A 39 8.92 86.87 -29.88
CA SER A 39 8.44 85.56 -30.33
C SER A 39 8.78 84.44 -29.34
N ILE A 40 10.01 84.40 -28.82
CA ILE A 40 10.48 83.33 -27.92
C ILE A 40 9.63 83.19 -26.65
N PRO A 41 9.25 84.28 -25.94
CA PRO A 41 8.38 84.19 -24.76
C PRO A 41 6.96 83.71 -25.07
N LEU A 42 6.43 83.96 -26.28
CA LEU A 42 5.12 83.43 -26.68
C LEU A 42 5.16 81.90 -26.79
N GLU A 43 6.23 81.36 -27.39
CA GLU A 43 6.47 79.91 -27.47
C GLU A 43 6.66 79.27 -26.09
N LEU A 44 7.44 79.92 -25.22
CA LEU A 44 7.63 79.48 -23.83
C LEU A 44 6.32 79.51 -23.02
N PHE A 45 5.50 80.54 -23.19
CA PHE A 45 4.21 80.66 -22.52
C PHE A 45 3.25 79.55 -22.95
N TYR A 46 3.17 79.27 -24.26
CA TYR A 46 2.40 78.14 -24.79
C TYR A 46 2.86 76.81 -24.17
N PHE A 47 4.16 76.54 -24.15
CA PHE A 47 4.72 75.33 -23.54
C PHE A 47 4.36 75.18 -22.05
N VAL A 48 4.41 76.26 -21.27
CA VAL A 48 4.05 76.24 -19.84
C VAL A 48 2.55 75.96 -19.63
N THR A 49 1.68 76.46 -20.51
CA THR A 49 0.24 76.19 -20.44
C THR A 49 -0.12 74.75 -20.79
N CYS A 50 0.64 74.12 -21.68
CA CYS A 50 0.39 72.74 -22.14
C CYS A 50 1.10 71.66 -21.30
N SER A 51 2.00 72.02 -20.39
CA SER A 51 2.83 71.05 -19.66
C SER A 51 2.71 71.17 -18.14
N ASP A 52 2.41 70.06 -17.46
CA ASP A 52 2.37 69.95 -16.00
C ASP A 52 3.77 69.75 -15.39
N ILE A 53 4.69 70.64 -15.74
CA ILE A 53 6.07 70.62 -15.24
C ILE A 53 6.09 71.24 -13.82
N PHE A 54 5.70 70.45 -12.82
CA PHE A 54 5.96 70.73 -11.40
C PHE A 54 7.47 70.83 -11.15
N PRO A 55 8.02 71.69 -10.27
CA PRO A 55 7.63 73.02 -9.75
C PRO A 55 8.27 74.19 -10.54
N PHE A 56 8.58 73.99 -11.82
CA PHE A 56 9.44 74.90 -12.61
C PHE A 56 8.70 76.03 -13.35
N ARG A 57 7.35 76.02 -13.35
CA ARG A 57 6.50 76.97 -14.09
C ARG A 57 6.85 78.44 -13.81
N TRP A 58 7.05 78.79 -12.53
CA TRP A 58 7.38 80.16 -12.12
C TRP A 58 8.71 80.66 -12.68
N ILE A 59 9.69 79.77 -12.85
CA ILE A 59 11.02 80.13 -13.34
C ILE A 59 10.98 80.37 -14.85
N ILE A 60 10.26 79.53 -15.60
CA ILE A 60 10.05 79.74 -17.04
C ILE A 60 9.33 81.07 -17.29
N LEU A 61 8.35 81.42 -16.44
CA LEU A 61 7.68 82.73 -16.49
C LEU A 61 8.61 83.89 -16.13
N GLN A 62 9.47 83.76 -15.11
CA GLN A 62 10.48 84.78 -14.77
C GLN A 62 11.49 84.98 -15.91
N PHE A 63 11.92 83.90 -16.58
CA PHE A 63 12.80 83.95 -17.75
C PHE A 63 12.11 84.59 -18.96
N GLY A 64 10.85 84.23 -19.21
CA GLY A 64 10.02 84.89 -20.25
C GLY A 64 9.85 86.38 -19.98
N ALA A 65 9.55 86.78 -18.75
CA ALA A 65 9.44 88.19 -18.34
C ALA A 65 10.75 88.95 -18.52
N PHE A 66 11.90 88.33 -18.18
CA PHE A 66 13.22 88.91 -18.41
C PHE A 66 13.48 89.19 -19.90
N ILE A 67 13.19 88.22 -20.77
CA ILE A 67 13.35 88.35 -22.23
C ILE A 67 12.45 89.47 -22.77
N VAL A 68 11.18 89.52 -22.35
CA VAL A 68 10.24 90.57 -22.77
C VAL A 68 10.74 91.96 -22.35
N LEU A 69 11.15 92.14 -21.09
CA LEU A 69 11.66 93.43 -20.61
C LEU A 69 12.95 93.86 -21.33
N CYS A 70 13.85 92.92 -21.63
CA CYS A 70 15.01 93.18 -22.49
C CYS A 70 14.57 93.63 -23.89
N SER A 71 13.57 92.97 -24.48
CA SER A 71 13.02 93.29 -25.81
C SER A 71 12.45 94.70 -25.88
N LEU A 72 11.63 95.07 -24.89
CA LEU A 72 11.10 96.43 -24.80
C LEU A 72 12.24 97.46 -24.70
N SER A 73 13.40 97.09 -24.12
CA SER A 73 14.51 98.03 -23.92
C SER A 73 15.28 98.28 -25.22
N HIS A 74 15.45 97.23 -26.05
CA HIS A 74 15.94 97.38 -27.43
C HIS A 74 14.95 98.17 -28.29
N LEU A 75 13.65 97.87 -28.18
CA LEU A 75 12.62 98.61 -28.90
C LEU A 75 12.63 100.10 -28.53
N ALA A 76 12.68 100.44 -27.24
CA ALA A 76 12.77 101.81 -26.77
C ALA A 76 14.06 102.50 -27.24
N THR A 77 15.19 101.77 -27.25
CA THR A 77 16.48 102.27 -27.77
C THR A 77 16.41 102.56 -29.28
N ALA A 78 15.72 101.75 -30.07
CA ALA A 78 15.51 102.00 -31.50
C ALA A 78 14.77 103.33 -31.80
N PHE A 79 13.97 103.83 -30.85
CA PHE A 79 13.31 105.13 -30.94
C PHE A 79 14.15 106.28 -30.37
N THR A 80 15.25 106.01 -29.66
CA THR A 80 16.17 107.05 -29.19
C THR A 80 16.94 107.71 -30.34
N TYR A 81 17.07 107.10 -31.53
CA TYR A 81 17.83 107.69 -32.64
C TYR A 81 17.19 108.97 -33.27
N ALA A 82 16.03 109.42 -32.78
CA ALA A 82 15.32 110.65 -33.17
C ALA A 82 15.35 111.70 -32.03
N PRO A 83 15.07 113.01 -32.26
CA PRO A 83 15.16 114.04 -31.21
C PRO A 83 14.35 113.67 -29.96
N HIS A 84 15.03 113.66 -28.81
CA HIS A 84 14.55 112.93 -27.63
C HIS A 84 13.48 113.71 -26.85
N SER A 85 12.39 113.03 -26.49
CA SER A 85 11.43 113.51 -25.49
C SER A 85 11.83 113.02 -24.10
N PHE A 86 11.60 113.83 -23.06
CA PHE A 86 11.86 113.45 -21.66
C PHE A 86 11.17 112.13 -21.28
N LEU A 87 9.97 111.90 -21.81
CA LEU A 87 9.19 110.70 -21.58
C LEU A 87 9.91 109.42 -22.05
N LEU A 88 10.59 109.47 -23.21
CA LEU A 88 11.30 108.31 -23.76
C LEU A 88 12.54 107.93 -22.93
N PHE A 89 13.23 108.92 -22.38
CA PHE A 89 14.37 108.68 -21.49
C PHE A 89 13.92 108.12 -20.13
N LEU A 90 12.78 108.59 -19.62
CA LEU A 90 12.15 108.06 -18.40
C LEU A 90 11.70 106.60 -18.60
N THR A 91 11.02 106.28 -19.71
CA THR A 91 10.58 104.90 -19.99
C THR A 91 11.76 103.95 -20.13
N LEU A 92 12.84 104.37 -20.79
CA LEU A 92 14.07 103.58 -20.90
C LEU A 92 14.72 103.32 -19.52
N THR A 93 14.73 104.32 -18.64
CA THR A 93 15.29 104.21 -17.28
C THR A 93 14.47 103.24 -16.42
N VAL A 94 13.14 103.40 -16.41
CA VAL A 94 12.22 102.52 -15.69
C VAL A 94 12.36 101.08 -16.17
N LEU A 95 12.45 100.90 -17.49
CA LEU A 95 12.55 99.57 -18.09
C LEU A 95 13.88 98.90 -17.76
N LYS A 96 15.01 99.62 -17.83
CA LYS A 96 16.32 99.10 -17.41
C LYS A 96 16.34 98.69 -15.93
N PHE A 97 15.70 99.47 -15.07
CA PHE A 97 15.56 99.12 -13.65
C PHE A 97 14.73 97.85 -13.44
N LEU A 98 13.58 97.75 -14.12
CA LEU A 98 12.71 96.57 -14.03
C LEU A 98 13.40 95.30 -14.58
N THR A 99 14.12 95.42 -15.69
CA THR A 99 14.93 94.32 -16.25
C THR A 99 16.01 93.87 -15.27
N ALA A 100 16.71 94.80 -14.62
CA ALA A 100 17.73 94.46 -13.62
C ALA A 100 17.13 93.72 -12.40
N LEU A 101 15.95 94.15 -11.95
CA LEU A 101 15.25 93.52 -10.82
C LEU A 101 14.80 92.09 -11.16
N VAL A 102 14.20 91.89 -12.34
CA VAL A 102 13.79 90.55 -12.79
C VAL A 102 15.01 89.65 -13.03
N SER A 103 16.11 90.19 -13.56
CA SER A 103 17.38 89.45 -13.75
C SER A 103 18.01 88.98 -12.44
N LEU A 104 17.97 89.81 -11.39
CA LEU A 104 18.45 89.41 -10.08
C LEU A 104 17.57 88.32 -9.46
N ALA A 105 16.25 88.46 -9.60
CA ALA A 105 15.29 87.46 -9.13
C ALA A 105 15.46 86.12 -9.84
N THR A 106 15.66 86.11 -11.16
CA THR A 106 15.93 84.87 -11.93
C THR A 106 17.24 84.22 -11.49
N ALA A 107 18.32 84.99 -11.29
CA ALA A 107 19.61 84.45 -10.84
C ALA A 107 19.52 83.71 -9.50
N VAL A 108 18.80 84.27 -8.52
CA VAL A 108 18.59 83.63 -7.21
C VAL A 108 17.74 82.35 -7.35
N SER A 109 16.66 82.40 -8.12
CA SER A 109 15.81 81.23 -8.38
C SER A 109 16.60 80.06 -9.01
N PHE A 110 17.54 80.34 -9.91
CA PHE A 110 18.34 79.32 -10.59
C PHE A 110 19.28 78.57 -9.64
N VAL A 111 19.93 79.25 -8.70
CA VAL A 111 20.83 78.62 -7.72
C VAL A 111 20.06 77.63 -6.82
N ALA A 112 18.82 77.96 -6.45
CA ALA A 112 17.95 77.06 -5.69
C ALA A 112 17.49 75.84 -6.50
N LEU A 113 17.51 75.92 -7.84
CA LEU A 113 16.95 74.92 -8.73
C LEU A 113 17.91 73.77 -9.06
N ILE A 114 19.18 74.08 -9.27
CA ILE A 114 20.23 73.12 -9.61
C ILE A 114 20.22 71.88 -8.70
N PRO A 115 20.18 72.00 -7.35
CA PRO A 115 20.17 70.82 -6.49
C PRO A 115 18.89 69.98 -6.60
N GLN A 116 17.74 70.57 -6.95
CA GLN A 116 16.49 69.82 -7.14
C GLN A 116 16.52 69.02 -8.45
N LEU A 117 17.04 69.61 -9.53
CA LEU A 117 17.17 68.96 -10.84
C LEU A 117 18.12 67.75 -10.76
N LEU A 118 19.26 67.92 -10.09
CA LEU A 118 20.22 66.83 -9.88
C LEU A 118 19.63 65.67 -9.06
N ARG A 119 18.79 65.96 -8.03
CA ARG A 119 18.12 64.92 -7.24
C ARG A 119 17.15 64.08 -8.08
N LEU A 120 16.45 64.68 -9.05
CA LEU A 120 15.54 63.95 -9.94
C LEU A 120 16.31 63.00 -10.86
N PHE A 121 17.38 63.48 -11.50
CA PHE A 121 18.21 62.65 -12.39
C PHE A 121 18.90 61.50 -11.64
N VAL A 122 19.39 61.74 -10.41
CA VAL A 122 19.98 60.68 -9.57
C VAL A 122 18.94 59.64 -9.15
N ARG A 123 17.73 60.08 -8.74
CA ARG A 123 16.64 59.18 -8.34
C ARG A 123 16.16 58.30 -9.50
N GLU A 124 16.03 58.87 -10.70
CA GLU A 124 15.65 58.13 -11.91
C GLU A 124 16.71 57.09 -12.29
N GLY A 125 18.00 57.46 -12.18
CA GLY A 125 19.12 56.53 -12.39
C GLY A 125 19.11 55.34 -11.43
N LEU A 126 18.92 55.60 -10.12
CA LEU A 126 18.86 54.56 -9.09
C LEU A 126 17.64 53.65 -9.28
N LEU A 127 16.47 54.19 -9.60
CA LEU A 127 15.26 53.40 -9.85
C LEU A 127 15.42 52.51 -11.08
N ARG A 128 16.02 53.01 -12.17
CA ARG A 128 16.34 52.18 -13.35
C ARG A 128 17.37 51.10 -13.05
N GLN A 129 18.32 51.36 -12.17
CA GLN A 129 19.29 50.35 -11.74
C GLN A 129 18.61 49.28 -10.88
N LYS A 130 17.79 49.68 -9.90
CA LYS A 130 17.03 48.76 -9.05
C LYS A 130 16.00 47.95 -9.82
N ALA A 131 15.33 48.54 -10.81
CA ALA A 131 14.42 47.82 -11.69
C ALA A 131 15.17 46.75 -12.49
N ARG A 132 16.36 47.06 -13.06
CA ARG A 132 17.18 46.08 -13.79
C ARG A 132 17.74 44.98 -12.90
N GLU A 133 18.11 45.31 -11.66
CA GLU A 133 18.57 44.34 -10.67
C GLU A 133 17.43 43.38 -10.28
N LEU A 134 16.25 43.92 -9.99
CA LEU A 134 15.06 43.12 -9.67
C LEU A 134 14.61 42.25 -10.85
N ASP A 135 14.67 42.75 -12.08
CA ASP A 135 14.29 41.99 -13.29
C ASP A 135 15.27 40.83 -13.55
N ARG A 136 16.55 41.04 -13.24
CA ARG A 136 17.56 39.98 -13.26
C ARG A 136 17.30 38.92 -12.20
N ASP A 137 17.00 39.32 -10.97
CA ASP A 137 16.70 38.41 -9.85
C ASP A 137 15.42 37.61 -10.10
N LEU A 138 14.36 38.27 -10.60
CA LEU A 138 13.11 37.61 -10.99
C LEU A 138 13.32 36.62 -12.14
N GLY A 139 14.19 36.95 -13.10
CA GLY A 139 14.55 36.03 -14.18
C GLY A 139 15.28 34.78 -13.69
N LEU A 140 16.12 34.90 -12.65
CA LEU A 140 16.79 33.77 -12.02
C LEU A 140 15.82 32.93 -11.19
N MET A 141 14.94 33.56 -10.39
CA MET A 141 13.92 32.86 -9.60
C MET A 141 12.92 32.11 -10.47
N ARG A 142 12.42 32.72 -11.54
CA ARG A 142 11.44 32.06 -12.44
C ARG A 142 12.03 30.79 -13.09
N ARG A 143 13.32 30.81 -13.47
CA ARG A 143 14.01 29.62 -14.00
C ARG A 143 14.17 28.52 -12.95
N GLN A 144 14.43 28.88 -11.69
CA GLN A 144 14.49 27.93 -10.59
C GLN A 144 13.11 27.34 -10.27
N GLU A 145 12.06 28.16 -10.28
CA GLU A 145 10.69 27.75 -9.99
C GLU A 145 10.13 26.81 -11.08
N GLU A 146 10.38 27.10 -12.36
CA GLU A 146 10.01 26.24 -13.49
C GLU A 146 10.75 24.89 -13.51
N ALA A 147 11.99 24.86 -13.00
CA ALA A 147 12.74 23.61 -12.81
C ALA A 147 12.25 22.82 -11.57
N ALA A 148 11.98 23.52 -10.47
CA ALA A 148 11.51 22.94 -9.21
C ALA A 148 10.07 22.38 -9.30
N TRP A 149 9.21 22.92 -10.16
CA TRP A 149 7.83 22.44 -10.33
C TRP A 149 7.72 21.17 -11.21
N ARG A 150 8.72 20.92 -12.08
CA ARG A 150 8.67 19.80 -13.03
C ARG A 150 8.75 18.44 -12.33
N VAL A 151 9.65 18.26 -11.36
CA VAL A 151 9.86 16.97 -10.68
C VAL A 151 8.66 16.56 -9.79
N PRO A 152 8.07 17.44 -8.96
CA PRO A 152 6.87 17.11 -8.18
C PRO A 152 5.66 16.77 -9.05
N MET A 153 5.46 17.45 -10.17
CA MET A 153 4.35 17.18 -11.09
C MET A 153 4.51 15.84 -11.81
N LEU A 154 5.73 15.54 -12.30
CA LEU A 154 6.08 14.24 -12.88
C LEU A 154 5.84 13.09 -11.90
N THR A 155 6.29 13.27 -10.65
CA THR A 155 6.20 12.23 -9.62
C THR A 155 4.77 12.07 -9.07
N ALA A 156 3.96 13.13 -9.06
CA ALA A 156 2.54 13.05 -8.73
C ALA A 156 1.75 12.23 -9.76
N GLU A 157 2.03 12.40 -11.05
CA GLU A 157 1.35 11.63 -12.10
C GLU A 157 1.74 10.15 -12.06
N ILE A 158 3.01 9.82 -11.79
CA ILE A 158 3.48 8.44 -11.63
C ILE A 158 2.79 7.76 -10.44
N ARG A 159 2.60 8.46 -9.32
CA ARG A 159 1.92 7.93 -8.13
C ARG A 159 0.40 7.84 -8.25
N ARG A 160 -0.19 8.38 -9.32
CA ARG A 160 -1.65 8.39 -9.51
C ARG A 160 -2.22 7.01 -9.81
N SER A 161 -1.43 6.15 -10.45
CA SER A 161 -1.80 4.77 -10.74
C SER A 161 -1.19 3.81 -9.72
N LEU A 162 -1.92 2.73 -9.44
CA LEU A 162 -1.46 1.59 -8.63
C LEU A 162 -1.25 0.33 -9.47
N ASP A 163 -1.44 0.42 -10.79
CA ASP A 163 -1.19 -0.67 -11.73
C ASP A 163 0.25 -0.62 -12.23
N ARG A 164 0.96 -1.76 -12.13
CA ARG A 164 2.38 -1.86 -12.45
C ARG A 164 2.70 -1.40 -13.88
N ASN A 165 1.98 -1.89 -14.87
CA ASN A 165 2.28 -1.56 -16.27
C ASN A 165 1.98 -0.09 -16.57
N THR A 166 0.86 0.41 -16.05
CA THR A 166 0.48 1.83 -16.17
C THR A 166 1.53 2.75 -15.53
N ILE A 167 2.08 2.40 -14.36
CA ILE A 167 3.16 3.15 -13.71
C ILE A 167 4.38 3.22 -14.63
N LEU A 168 4.80 2.08 -15.20
CA LEU A 168 5.98 1.98 -16.06
C LEU A 168 5.80 2.77 -17.36
N ASP A 169 4.67 2.63 -18.04
CA ASP A 169 4.35 3.37 -19.27
C ASP A 169 4.26 4.87 -19.03
N THR A 170 3.57 5.28 -17.96
CA THR A 170 3.45 6.70 -17.59
C THR A 170 4.83 7.28 -17.30
N THR A 171 5.69 6.54 -16.59
CA THR A 171 7.07 6.95 -16.31
C THR A 171 7.85 7.20 -17.60
N LEU A 172 7.79 6.27 -18.56
CA LEU A 172 8.49 6.41 -19.84
C LEU A 172 8.00 7.64 -20.61
N VAL A 173 6.68 7.83 -20.71
CA VAL A 173 6.07 8.98 -21.40
C VAL A 173 6.47 10.29 -20.74
N GLN A 174 6.36 10.38 -19.43
CA GLN A 174 6.64 11.59 -18.67
C GLN A 174 8.12 11.97 -18.71
N LEU A 175 9.04 11.00 -18.55
CA LEU A 175 10.48 11.23 -18.68
C LEU A 175 10.87 11.61 -20.11
N SER A 176 10.29 10.95 -21.11
CA SER A 176 10.59 11.26 -22.52
C SER A 176 10.21 12.70 -22.87
N ALA A 177 9.06 13.18 -22.38
CA ALA A 177 8.59 14.55 -22.58
C ALA A 177 9.44 15.55 -21.81
N ALA A 178 9.74 15.29 -20.54
CA ALA A 178 10.48 16.21 -19.67
C ALA A 178 11.93 16.41 -20.10
N LEU A 179 12.58 15.34 -20.54
CA LEU A 179 14.00 15.34 -20.92
C LEU A 179 14.20 15.35 -22.45
N SER A 180 13.13 15.44 -23.23
CA SER A 180 13.18 15.40 -24.70
C SER A 180 14.04 14.23 -25.20
N LEU A 181 13.71 13.01 -24.74
CA LEU A 181 14.46 11.80 -25.04
C LEU A 181 14.08 11.27 -26.43
N ARG A 182 15.04 10.63 -27.10
CA ARG A 182 14.78 9.89 -28.33
C ARG A 182 14.12 8.54 -28.04
N GLU A 183 14.60 7.89 -26.98
CA GLU A 183 14.17 6.56 -26.59
C GLU A 183 14.38 6.34 -25.10
N CYS A 184 13.46 5.62 -24.47
CA CYS A 184 13.56 5.19 -23.09
C CYS A 184 12.99 3.78 -22.93
N ALA A 185 13.62 2.99 -22.05
CA ALA A 185 13.31 1.58 -21.88
C ALA A 185 13.46 1.12 -20.43
N ILE A 186 12.63 0.17 -20.02
CA ILE A 186 12.71 -0.46 -18.70
C ILE A 186 12.93 -1.97 -18.84
N TRP A 187 14.00 -2.42 -18.20
CA TRP A 187 14.43 -3.80 -18.11
C TRP A 187 14.09 -4.37 -16.74
N MET A 188 13.40 -5.50 -16.73
CA MET A 188 12.97 -6.16 -15.50
C MET A 188 13.65 -7.53 -15.37
N PRO A 189 13.93 -7.99 -14.15
CA PRO A 189 14.50 -9.31 -13.92
C PRO A 189 13.45 -10.41 -14.17
N THR A 190 13.71 -11.27 -15.16
CA THR A 190 12.85 -12.41 -15.51
C THR A 190 13.22 -13.65 -14.69
N SER A 191 14.53 -13.82 -14.44
CA SER A 191 15.11 -14.96 -13.74
C SER A 191 16.22 -14.48 -12.80
N PRO A 192 16.78 -15.33 -11.92
CA PRO A 192 17.92 -14.93 -11.09
C PRO A 192 19.13 -14.49 -11.90
N SER A 193 19.36 -15.02 -13.11
CA SER A 193 20.53 -14.73 -13.95
C SER A 193 20.26 -13.86 -15.19
N SER A 194 19.01 -13.56 -15.51
CA SER A 194 18.66 -12.80 -16.72
C SER A 194 17.67 -11.66 -16.49
N MET A 195 17.77 -10.65 -17.34
CA MET A 195 16.81 -9.55 -17.44
C MET A 195 16.24 -9.47 -18.85
N SER A 196 14.99 -9.04 -18.95
CA SER A 196 14.29 -8.85 -20.22
C SER A 196 13.76 -7.43 -20.36
N LEU A 197 13.77 -6.93 -21.58
CA LEU A 197 13.07 -5.69 -21.93
C LEU A 197 11.57 -5.87 -21.71
N THR A 198 10.94 -4.97 -20.95
CA THR A 198 9.49 -5.05 -20.67
C THR A 198 8.70 -3.91 -21.28
N HIS A 199 9.20 -2.68 -21.16
CA HIS A 199 8.54 -1.48 -21.65
C HIS A 199 9.57 -0.64 -22.41
N GLN A 200 9.15 -0.06 -23.53
CA GLN A 200 9.99 0.75 -24.41
C GLN A 200 9.14 1.81 -25.09
N LEU A 201 9.64 3.04 -25.12
CA LEU A 201 9.03 4.16 -25.82
C LEU A 201 10.02 4.74 -26.82
N HIS A 202 9.62 4.80 -28.09
CA HIS A 202 10.47 5.22 -29.21
C HIS A 202 9.78 6.31 -30.03
N SER A 203 10.51 7.36 -30.41
CA SER A 203 9.99 8.51 -31.18
C SER A 203 10.02 8.34 -32.72
N GLY A 204 10.41 7.17 -33.24
CA GLY A 204 10.58 6.88 -34.68
C GLY A 204 9.70 5.72 -35.22
N PRO A 205 9.77 5.40 -36.54
CA PRO A 205 8.98 4.33 -37.14
C PRO A 205 9.38 2.94 -36.62
N ARG A 206 8.38 2.14 -36.20
CA ARG A 206 8.52 0.82 -35.57
C ARG A 206 9.30 -0.17 -36.45
N SER A 207 10.39 -0.70 -35.91
CA SER A 207 10.93 -2.00 -36.29
C SER A 207 10.55 -3.01 -35.21
N VAL A 208 9.97 -4.14 -35.59
CA VAL A 208 9.57 -5.21 -34.65
C VAL A 208 10.83 -5.90 -34.16
N SER A 209 11.30 -5.55 -32.96
CA SER A 209 12.38 -6.29 -32.30
C SER A 209 11.80 -7.43 -31.44
N THR A 210 12.46 -8.58 -31.49
CA THR A 210 12.27 -9.70 -30.58
C THR A 210 12.49 -9.28 -29.13
N PRO A 211 11.88 -9.96 -28.13
CA PRO A 211 12.16 -9.68 -26.73
C PRO A 211 13.65 -9.90 -26.46
N ALA A 212 14.38 -8.80 -26.24
CA ALA A 212 15.79 -8.85 -25.93
C ALA A 212 15.97 -9.28 -24.46
N SER A 213 16.86 -10.25 -24.24
CA SER A 213 17.25 -10.72 -22.91
C SER A 213 18.75 -10.57 -22.73
N VAL A 214 19.19 -10.06 -21.59
CA VAL A 214 20.60 -9.87 -21.26
C VAL A 214 20.92 -10.57 -19.94
N SER A 215 22.15 -11.10 -19.83
CA SER A 215 22.65 -11.71 -18.60
C SER A 215 22.88 -10.64 -17.53
N LYS A 216 22.60 -10.96 -16.26
CA LYS A 216 22.99 -10.09 -15.14
C LYS A 216 24.50 -10.02 -14.90
N ASP A 217 25.25 -10.95 -15.49
CA ASP A 217 26.71 -10.98 -15.43
C ASP A 217 27.39 -10.02 -16.45
N ASP A 218 26.60 -9.29 -17.24
CA ASP A 218 27.12 -8.27 -18.14
C ASP A 218 27.75 -7.11 -17.36
N ALA A 219 28.89 -6.60 -17.85
CA ALA A 219 29.68 -5.59 -17.14
C ALA A 219 28.91 -4.30 -16.86
N ASP A 220 28.09 -3.83 -17.82
CA ASP A 220 27.29 -2.62 -17.65
C ASP A 220 26.16 -2.84 -16.65
N VAL A 221 25.54 -4.03 -16.70
CA VAL A 221 24.47 -4.41 -15.78
C VAL A 221 24.99 -4.46 -14.33
N ILE A 222 26.16 -5.05 -14.12
CA ILE A 222 26.82 -5.08 -12.80
C ILE A 222 27.17 -3.66 -12.34
N GLU A 223 27.69 -2.81 -13.22
CA GLU A 223 28.01 -1.42 -12.87
C GLU A 223 26.76 -0.66 -12.42
N ILE A 224 25.66 -0.75 -13.18
CA ILE A 224 24.40 -0.08 -12.86
C ILE A 224 23.81 -0.62 -11.55
N MET A 225 23.84 -1.94 -11.32
CA MET A 225 23.28 -2.54 -10.12
C MET A 225 24.07 -2.20 -8.85
N SER A 226 25.39 -2.02 -8.97
CA SER A 226 26.29 -1.72 -7.85
C SER A 226 26.33 -0.25 -7.44
N ARG A 227 26.06 0.69 -8.36
CA ARG A 227 26.08 2.13 -8.10
C ARG A 227 24.73 2.67 -7.62
N ASN A 228 24.77 3.60 -6.67
CA ASN A 228 23.65 4.47 -6.32
C ASN A 228 23.74 5.73 -7.16
N GLY A 229 22.92 5.82 -8.21
CA GLY A 229 22.84 6.98 -9.08
C GLY A 229 22.84 6.61 -10.57
N VAL A 230 22.89 7.63 -11.41
CA VAL A 230 22.86 7.48 -12.86
C VAL A 230 24.27 7.17 -13.40
N VAL A 231 24.37 6.12 -14.21
CA VAL A 231 25.58 5.71 -14.92
C VAL A 231 25.48 6.12 -16.38
N ILE A 232 26.52 6.75 -16.92
CA ILE A 232 26.62 7.04 -18.35
C ILE A 232 27.31 5.86 -19.03
N LEU A 233 26.61 5.24 -19.98
CA LEU A 233 27.10 4.05 -20.69
C LEU A 233 27.73 4.41 -22.02
N ASP A 234 28.64 3.55 -22.50
CA ASP A 234 29.14 3.61 -23.87
C ASP A 234 28.00 3.21 -24.84
N PRO A 235 27.62 4.07 -25.80
CA PRO A 235 26.61 3.74 -26.80
C PRO A 235 26.89 2.46 -27.60
N LYS A 236 28.15 2.01 -27.66
CA LYS A 236 28.58 0.81 -28.39
C LYS A 236 28.55 -0.47 -27.55
N SER A 237 28.22 -0.38 -26.28
CA SER A 237 28.19 -1.54 -25.38
C SER A 237 27.15 -2.59 -25.78
N ASN A 238 27.39 -3.84 -25.40
CA ASN A 238 26.50 -4.96 -25.74
C ASN A 238 25.11 -4.79 -25.09
N PHE A 239 25.08 -4.30 -23.85
CA PHE A 239 23.83 -4.02 -23.15
C PHE A 239 23.01 -2.93 -23.84
N VAL A 240 23.63 -1.80 -24.23
CA VAL A 240 22.94 -0.73 -24.95
C VAL A 240 22.45 -1.21 -26.32
N ARG A 241 23.24 -1.99 -27.06
CA ARG A 241 22.81 -2.56 -28.35
C ARG A 241 21.64 -3.54 -28.20
N ALA A 242 21.56 -4.27 -27.09
CA ALA A 242 20.42 -5.13 -26.79
C ALA A 242 19.20 -4.35 -26.29
N ALA A 243 19.43 -3.23 -25.60
CA ALA A 243 18.41 -2.29 -25.10
C ALA A 243 17.68 -1.51 -26.20
N MET A 244 18.32 -1.37 -27.36
CA MET A 244 17.91 -0.41 -28.38
C MET A 244 17.55 -1.13 -29.69
N ALA A 245 16.46 -0.70 -30.34
CA ALA A 245 16.04 -1.27 -31.62
C ALA A 245 16.88 -0.78 -32.82
N SER A 246 17.68 0.28 -32.63
CA SER A 246 18.52 0.94 -33.64
C SER A 246 19.90 1.28 -33.04
N GLU A 247 20.95 1.40 -33.87
CA GLU A 247 22.28 1.80 -33.38
C GLU A 247 22.18 3.10 -32.57
N ALA A 248 22.59 3.04 -31.31
CA ALA A 248 22.56 4.19 -30.41
C ALA A 248 23.62 5.20 -30.85
N VAL A 249 23.19 6.29 -31.48
CA VAL A 249 24.08 7.38 -31.90
C VAL A 249 24.21 8.45 -30.79
N GLY A 250 23.25 8.52 -29.87
CA GLY A 250 23.23 9.48 -28.75
C GLY A 250 23.84 8.96 -27.43
N ARG A 251 24.12 9.88 -26.49
CA ARG A 251 24.62 9.56 -25.15
C ARG A 251 23.54 8.82 -24.34
N VAL A 252 23.94 7.76 -23.65
CA VAL A 252 23.03 6.87 -22.91
C VAL A 252 23.26 7.00 -21.41
N ALA A 253 22.17 7.19 -20.66
CA ALA A 253 22.16 7.13 -19.21
C ALA A 253 21.33 5.93 -18.75
N ALA A 254 21.77 5.26 -17.70
CA ALA A 254 21.05 4.17 -17.08
C ALA A 254 21.07 4.31 -15.56
N THR A 255 19.97 3.93 -14.92
CA THR A 255 19.86 3.90 -13.46
C THR A 255 19.11 2.67 -12.99
N ARG A 256 19.46 2.19 -11.80
CA ARG A 256 18.75 1.09 -11.15
C ARG A 256 17.49 1.60 -10.47
N VAL A 257 16.42 0.83 -10.57
CA VAL A 257 15.15 1.05 -9.87
C VAL A 257 14.96 -0.12 -8.91
N PRO A 258 15.07 0.08 -7.59
CA PRO A 258 14.85 -0.97 -6.61
C PRO A 258 13.44 -1.58 -6.73
N LEU A 259 13.35 -2.90 -6.76
CA LEU A 259 12.10 -3.64 -6.70
C LEU A 259 11.97 -4.31 -5.34
N ILE A 260 10.98 -3.91 -4.56
CA ILE A 260 10.65 -4.59 -3.31
C ILE A 260 9.89 -5.86 -3.68
N LYS A 261 10.52 -7.02 -3.44
CA LYS A 261 9.79 -8.29 -3.38
C LYS A 261 9.21 -8.41 -1.98
N VAL A 262 7.89 -8.41 -1.85
CA VAL A 262 7.24 -8.80 -0.61
C VAL A 262 7.34 -10.32 -0.55
N SER A 263 8.32 -10.84 0.19
CA SER A 263 8.43 -12.29 0.38
C SER A 263 7.21 -12.78 1.16
N HIS A 264 6.63 -13.89 0.71
CA HIS A 264 5.86 -14.75 1.60
C HIS A 264 6.72 -15.04 2.84
N PHE A 265 6.10 -15.01 4.02
CA PHE A 265 6.69 -15.01 5.38
C PHE A 265 7.75 -16.09 5.73
N ASN A 266 8.29 -16.85 4.78
CA ASN A 266 9.12 -18.03 5.00
C ASN A 266 10.48 -18.05 4.27
N ASP A 267 10.82 -17.08 3.41
CA ASP A 267 12.13 -17.05 2.74
C ASP A 267 13.10 -16.06 3.42
N GLU A 268 14.08 -16.59 4.15
CA GLU A 268 15.06 -15.84 4.96
C GLU A 268 16.19 -15.17 4.15
N ARG A 269 16.17 -15.23 2.81
CA ARG A 269 17.22 -14.62 1.97
C ARG A 269 16.62 -13.68 0.92
N MET A 270 16.59 -12.40 1.25
CA MET A 270 16.26 -11.35 0.29
C MET A 270 17.46 -11.04 -0.59
N GLU A 271 17.44 -11.52 -1.83
CA GLU A 271 18.28 -10.93 -2.89
C GLU A 271 17.60 -9.65 -3.37
N ALA A 272 18.33 -8.52 -3.31
CA ALA A 272 17.85 -7.26 -3.82
C ALA A 272 17.63 -7.37 -5.34
N SER A 273 16.38 -7.19 -5.76
CA SER A 273 15.99 -7.24 -7.16
C SER A 273 15.92 -5.82 -7.70
N TYR A 274 16.57 -5.55 -8.83
CA TYR A 274 16.58 -4.22 -9.46
C TYR A 274 16.02 -4.32 -10.87
N ALA A 275 15.24 -3.32 -11.26
CA ALA A 275 14.99 -3.00 -12.66
C ALA A 275 16.04 -2.00 -13.15
N ILE A 276 16.23 -1.91 -14.46
CA ILE A 276 17.12 -0.91 -15.07
C ILE A 276 16.28 -0.01 -15.98
N LEU A 277 16.36 1.29 -15.72
CA LEU A 277 15.81 2.34 -16.57
C LEU A 277 16.92 2.89 -17.47
N ILE A 278 16.72 2.85 -18.78
CA ILE A 278 17.66 3.33 -19.81
C ILE A 278 17.04 4.51 -20.54
N LEU A 279 17.83 5.56 -20.74
CA LEU A 279 17.42 6.83 -21.32
C LEU A 279 18.44 7.26 -22.38
N VAL A 280 17.94 7.62 -23.57
CA VAL A 280 18.79 7.98 -24.71
C VAL A 280 18.43 9.37 -25.23
N LEU A 281 19.44 10.22 -25.29
CA LEU A 281 19.31 11.57 -25.85
C LEU A 281 19.25 11.53 -27.39
N PRO A 282 18.54 12.48 -28.03
CA PRO A 282 18.53 12.63 -29.49
C PRO A 282 19.93 12.98 -30.02
N ASP A 283 20.19 12.54 -31.26
CA ASP A 283 21.47 12.74 -31.92
C ASP A 283 21.62 14.20 -32.40
N GLY A 284 22.70 14.84 -31.98
CA GLY A 284 23.07 16.21 -32.28
C GLY A 284 24.41 16.51 -31.59
N GLU A 285 25.39 17.01 -32.33
CA GLU A 285 26.84 17.00 -32.02
C GLU A 285 27.27 17.63 -30.66
N VAL A 286 26.37 18.15 -29.82
CA VAL A 286 26.73 18.88 -28.59
C VAL A 286 25.80 18.65 -27.38
N ARG A 287 24.81 17.73 -27.42
CA ARG A 287 23.94 17.53 -26.24
C ARG A 287 24.58 16.55 -25.24
N GLU A 288 25.01 17.08 -24.10
CA GLU A 288 25.47 16.30 -22.95
C GLU A 288 24.41 16.27 -21.83
N TRP A 289 24.48 15.24 -20.99
CA TRP A 289 23.68 15.17 -19.77
C TRP A 289 24.12 16.29 -18.82
N THR A 290 23.19 17.17 -18.47
CA THR A 290 23.41 18.17 -17.43
C THR A 290 23.26 17.55 -16.05
N SER A 291 23.94 18.10 -15.04
CA SER A 291 23.81 17.62 -13.66
C SER A 291 22.37 17.62 -13.15
N HIS A 292 21.56 18.60 -13.60
CA HIS A 292 20.16 18.72 -13.22
C HIS A 292 19.27 17.65 -13.87
N GLU A 293 19.55 17.25 -15.12
CA GLU A 293 18.84 16.15 -15.77
C GLU A 293 19.16 14.81 -15.10
N LEU A 294 20.42 14.59 -14.69
CA LEU A 294 20.82 13.38 -13.95
C LEU A 294 20.15 13.32 -12.57
N GLU A 295 20.13 14.44 -11.84
CA GLU A 295 19.41 14.54 -10.56
C GLU A 295 17.90 14.28 -10.73
N THR A 296 17.30 14.78 -11.81
CA THR A 296 15.90 14.52 -12.14
C THR A 296 15.64 13.02 -12.37
N VAL A 297 16.52 12.35 -13.12
CA VAL A 297 16.41 10.91 -13.38
C VAL A 297 16.53 10.09 -12.10
N GLU A 298 17.46 10.46 -11.21
CA GLU A 298 17.64 9.80 -9.92
C GLU A 298 16.38 9.93 -9.04
N VAL A 299 15.87 11.15 -8.89
CA VAL A 299 14.64 11.39 -8.11
C VAL A 299 13.45 10.64 -8.71
N VAL A 300 13.29 10.63 -10.03
CA VAL A 300 12.20 9.88 -10.67
C VAL A 300 12.38 8.37 -10.48
N ALA A 301 13.59 7.82 -10.60
CA ALA A 301 13.85 6.41 -10.38
C ALA A 301 13.48 5.95 -8.96
N ASP A 302 13.82 6.74 -7.95
CA ASP A 302 13.41 6.48 -6.56
C ASP A 302 11.88 6.52 -6.40
N GLN A 303 11.21 7.46 -7.07
CA GLN A 303 9.76 7.58 -7.02
C GLN A 303 9.02 6.44 -7.72
N VAL A 304 9.59 5.97 -8.83
CA VAL A 304 9.10 4.79 -9.54
C VAL A 304 9.27 3.54 -8.68
N ALA A 305 10.41 3.40 -7.99
CA ALA A 305 10.63 2.30 -7.05
C ALA A 305 9.56 2.25 -5.95
N VAL A 306 9.23 3.42 -5.36
CA VAL A 306 8.16 3.54 -4.35
C VAL A 306 6.80 3.18 -4.94
N ALA A 307 6.45 3.70 -6.12
CA ALA A 307 5.17 3.42 -6.78
C ALA A 307 5.02 1.93 -7.12
N LEU A 308 6.07 1.30 -7.66
CA LEU A 308 6.11 -0.13 -7.95
C LEU A 308 6.02 -0.98 -6.68
N SER A 309 6.61 -0.55 -5.57
CA SER A 309 6.46 -1.22 -4.29
C SER A 309 5.01 -1.20 -3.80
N HIS A 310 4.32 -0.06 -3.92
CA HIS A 310 2.90 0.02 -3.54
C HIS A 310 2.02 -0.86 -4.42
N ALA A 311 2.28 -0.89 -5.74
CA ALA A 311 1.59 -1.77 -6.67
C ALA A 311 1.80 -3.26 -6.29
N ALA A 312 3.04 -3.67 -6.04
CA ALA A 312 3.37 -5.05 -5.65
C ALA A 312 2.68 -5.46 -4.33
N ILE A 313 2.72 -4.61 -3.30
CA ILE A 313 2.03 -4.87 -2.02
C ILE A 313 0.52 -5.02 -2.23
N LEU A 314 -0.08 -4.19 -3.10
CA LEU A 314 -1.50 -4.25 -3.40
C LEU A 314 -1.87 -5.56 -4.12
N GLU A 315 -1.11 -5.95 -5.15
CA GLU A 315 -1.27 -7.21 -5.88
C GLU A 315 -1.22 -8.41 -4.91
N ASP A 316 -0.20 -8.47 -4.06
CA ASP A 316 -0.05 -9.54 -3.06
C ASP A 316 -1.18 -9.53 -2.03
N SER A 317 -1.63 -8.35 -1.59
CA SER A 317 -2.76 -8.24 -0.67
C SER A 317 -4.06 -8.73 -1.29
N LEU A 318 -4.27 -8.51 -2.60
CA LEU A 318 -5.45 -8.99 -3.32
C LEU A 318 -5.42 -10.51 -3.47
N LEU A 319 -4.29 -11.08 -3.88
CA LEU A 319 -4.09 -12.53 -3.99
C LEU A 319 -4.27 -13.22 -2.63
N MET A 320 -3.70 -12.65 -1.57
CA MET A 320 -3.85 -13.19 -0.22
C MET A 320 -5.31 -13.16 0.24
N ARG A 321 -6.04 -12.08 -0.06
CA ARG A 321 -7.47 -11.97 0.24
C ARG A 321 -8.28 -13.04 -0.48
N GLU A 322 -8.01 -13.28 -1.75
CA GLU A 322 -8.69 -14.32 -2.53
C GLU A 322 -8.46 -15.71 -1.93
N LYS A 323 -7.20 -16.04 -1.63
CA LYS A 323 -6.84 -17.31 -0.99
C LYS A 323 -7.50 -17.48 0.38
N LEU A 324 -7.57 -16.42 1.19
CA LEU A 324 -8.26 -16.45 2.47
C LEU A 324 -9.76 -16.69 2.31
N LEU A 325 -10.41 -16.11 1.30
CA LEU A 325 -11.82 -16.33 1.03
C LEU A 325 -12.07 -17.79 0.62
N GLU A 326 -11.23 -18.36 -0.24
CA GLU A 326 -11.33 -19.76 -0.64
C GLU A 326 -11.17 -20.70 0.56
N GLN A 327 -10.15 -20.47 1.40
CA GLN A 327 -9.95 -21.23 2.63
C GLN A 327 -11.14 -21.11 3.60
N ASN A 328 -11.71 -19.91 3.73
CA ASN A 328 -12.86 -19.68 4.60
C ASN A 328 -14.10 -20.43 4.09
N MET A 329 -14.30 -20.50 2.77
CA MET A 329 -15.39 -21.29 2.17
C MET A 329 -15.22 -22.79 2.45
N VAL A 330 -14.02 -23.33 2.27
CA VAL A 330 -13.73 -24.74 2.58
C VAL A 330 -13.93 -25.02 4.07
N LEU A 331 -13.45 -24.14 4.94
CA LEU A 331 -13.61 -24.26 6.40
C LEU A 331 -15.09 -24.20 6.82
N ASN A 332 -15.86 -23.25 6.28
CA ASN A 332 -17.29 -23.14 6.59
C ASN A 332 -18.08 -24.35 6.11
N ARG A 333 -17.73 -24.93 4.95
CA ARG A 333 -18.34 -26.16 4.47
C ARG A 333 -18.05 -27.33 5.42
N ALA A 334 -16.78 -27.53 5.79
CA ALA A 334 -16.39 -28.58 6.74
C ALA A 334 -17.08 -28.40 8.10
N ARG A 335 -17.22 -27.14 8.57
CA ARG A 335 -17.96 -26.82 9.79
C ARG A 335 -19.45 -27.16 9.66
N HIS A 336 -20.08 -26.82 8.54
CA HIS A 336 -21.48 -27.11 8.30
C HIS A 336 -21.75 -28.62 8.28
N ASP A 337 -20.93 -29.38 7.56
CA ASP A 337 -21.03 -30.85 7.49
C ASP A 337 -20.87 -31.48 8.89
N ALA A 338 -19.91 -30.98 9.69
CA ALA A 338 -19.73 -31.41 11.07
C ALA A 338 -20.94 -31.08 11.96
N LEU A 339 -21.58 -29.93 11.76
CA LEU A 339 -22.79 -29.55 12.49
C LEU A 339 -23.98 -30.44 12.12
N LEU A 340 -24.18 -30.73 10.83
CA LEU A 340 -25.22 -31.65 10.37
C LEU A 340 -25.02 -33.06 10.94
N ALA A 341 -23.78 -33.57 10.92
CA ALA A 341 -23.46 -34.86 11.51
C ALA A 341 -23.72 -34.88 13.02
N ARG A 342 -23.40 -33.79 13.73
CA ARG A 342 -23.67 -33.65 15.17
C ARG A 342 -25.18 -33.62 15.45
N GLU A 343 -25.94 -32.84 14.69
CA GLU A 343 -27.40 -32.74 14.85
C GLU A 343 -28.08 -34.09 14.58
N ALA A 344 -27.67 -34.79 13.52
CA ALA A 344 -28.15 -36.14 13.23
C ALA A 344 -27.85 -37.12 14.38
N ARG A 345 -26.66 -37.03 14.99
CA ARG A 345 -26.26 -37.86 16.14
C ARG A 345 -27.13 -37.58 17.37
N GLU A 346 -27.37 -36.32 17.70
CA GLU A 346 -28.23 -35.93 18.83
C GLU A 346 -29.69 -36.38 18.61
N SER A 347 -30.21 -36.18 17.39
CA SER A 347 -31.55 -36.63 17.02
C SER A 347 -31.71 -38.15 17.16
N PHE A 348 -30.73 -38.92 16.65
CA PHE A 348 -30.70 -40.37 16.79
C PHE A 348 -30.66 -40.80 18.26
N LYS A 349 -29.84 -40.15 19.09
CA LYS A 349 -29.75 -40.44 20.52
C LYS A 349 -31.08 -40.20 21.26
N CYS A 350 -31.75 -39.09 20.96
CA CYS A 350 -33.07 -38.79 21.53
C CYS A 350 -34.10 -39.84 21.11
N PHE A 351 -34.10 -40.22 19.84
CA PHE A 351 -34.96 -41.29 19.30
C PHE A 351 -34.72 -42.63 20.02
N MET A 352 -33.46 -43.05 20.16
CA MET A 352 -33.10 -44.30 20.86
C MET A 352 -33.58 -44.30 22.33
N THR A 353 -33.45 -43.15 23.01
CA THR A 353 -33.84 -43.03 24.42
C THR A 353 -35.35 -43.13 24.60
N ARG A 354 -36.13 -42.50 23.73
CA ARG A 354 -37.59 -42.50 23.82
C ARG A 354 -38.20 -43.80 23.30
N GLU A 355 -37.81 -44.20 22.10
CA GLU A 355 -38.50 -45.24 21.33
C GLU A 355 -37.97 -46.65 21.61
N ILE A 356 -36.71 -46.79 22.07
CA ILE A 356 -36.15 -48.11 22.41
C ILE A 356 -36.03 -48.29 23.92
N ILE A 357 -35.44 -47.33 24.63
CA ILE A 357 -35.17 -47.49 26.07
C ILE A 357 -36.42 -47.29 26.92
N GLY A 358 -37.33 -46.38 26.52
CA GLY A 358 -38.62 -46.17 27.18
C GLY A 358 -39.40 -47.49 27.40
N PRO A 359 -39.71 -48.25 26.34
CA PRO A 359 -40.37 -49.55 26.45
C PRO A 359 -39.60 -50.57 27.33
N ILE A 360 -38.28 -50.61 27.24
CA ILE A 360 -37.44 -51.54 28.03
C ILE A 360 -37.53 -51.23 29.53
N ARG A 361 -37.55 -49.95 29.91
CA ARG A 361 -37.78 -49.52 31.30
C ARG A 361 -39.18 -49.93 31.79
N SER A 362 -40.20 -49.81 30.94
CA SER A 362 -41.55 -50.29 31.27
C SER A 362 -41.60 -51.80 31.49
N ILE A 363 -40.90 -52.59 30.67
CA ILE A 363 -40.77 -54.05 30.87
C ILE A 363 -40.05 -54.37 32.19
N GLY A 364 -38.97 -53.64 32.51
CA GLY A 364 -38.27 -53.78 33.79
C GLY A 364 -39.17 -53.48 35.00
N ALA A 365 -40.04 -52.47 34.89
CA ALA A 365 -41.03 -52.18 35.93
C ALA A 365 -42.04 -53.33 36.11
N ILE A 366 -42.50 -53.94 35.01
CA ILE A 366 -43.38 -55.12 35.06
C ILE A 366 -42.67 -56.30 35.73
N PHE A 367 -41.40 -56.57 35.39
CA PHE A 367 -40.62 -57.62 36.07
C PHE A 367 -40.45 -57.33 37.56
N SER A 368 -40.26 -56.07 37.95
CA SER A 368 -40.17 -55.68 39.36
C SER A 368 -41.48 -55.95 40.12
N LEU A 369 -42.63 -55.70 39.48
CA LEU A 369 -43.95 -56.01 40.06
C LEU A 369 -44.18 -57.52 40.20
N LEU A 370 -43.77 -58.32 39.21
CA LEU A 370 -43.91 -59.78 39.24
C LEU A 370 -43.08 -60.44 40.35
N GLN A 371 -41.99 -59.81 40.82
CA GLN A 371 -41.22 -60.34 41.96
C GLN A 371 -41.99 -60.32 43.28
N VAL A 372 -43.07 -59.54 43.39
CA VAL A 372 -43.90 -59.43 44.60
C VAL A 372 -44.86 -60.63 44.73
N GLU A 373 -45.10 -61.37 43.66
CA GLU A 373 -45.98 -62.54 43.65
C GLU A 373 -45.27 -63.83 44.11
N LYS A 374 -46.04 -64.85 44.51
CA LYS A 374 -45.51 -66.18 44.85
C LYS A 374 -45.12 -66.95 43.60
N LEU A 375 -43.92 -66.70 43.10
CA LEU A 375 -43.34 -67.38 41.94
C LEU A 375 -42.62 -68.68 42.33
N SER A 376 -42.58 -69.65 41.42
CA SER A 376 -41.69 -70.81 41.58
C SER A 376 -40.22 -70.38 41.48
N PRO A 377 -39.27 -71.13 42.07
CA PRO A 377 -37.84 -70.79 42.02
C PRO A 377 -37.30 -70.60 40.60
N ARG A 378 -37.83 -71.35 39.62
CA ARG A 378 -37.47 -71.22 38.20
C ARG A 378 -38.02 -69.93 37.57
N GLN A 379 -39.26 -69.56 37.89
CA GLN A 379 -39.87 -68.32 37.40
C GLN A 379 -39.20 -67.09 38.02
N LEU A 380 -38.86 -67.14 39.32
CA LEU A 380 -38.10 -66.09 39.99
C LEU A 380 -36.73 -65.86 39.34
N GLY A 381 -36.03 -66.95 38.97
CA GLY A 381 -34.77 -66.87 38.20
C GLY A 381 -34.92 -66.21 36.82
N MET A 382 -36.03 -66.45 36.12
CA MET A 382 -36.31 -65.80 34.82
C MET A 382 -36.67 -64.32 34.96
N VAL A 383 -37.45 -63.95 35.99
CA VAL A 383 -37.84 -62.56 36.24
C VAL A 383 -36.65 -61.72 36.72
N THR A 384 -35.79 -62.28 37.58
CA THR A 384 -34.55 -61.62 38.03
C THR A 384 -33.57 -61.40 36.89
N THR A 385 -33.33 -62.40 36.04
CA THR A 385 -32.50 -62.24 34.84
C THR A 385 -33.12 -61.32 33.79
N GLY A 386 -34.44 -61.28 33.65
CA GLY A 386 -35.14 -60.31 32.80
C GLY A 386 -34.98 -58.86 33.31
N LEU A 387 -35.09 -58.66 34.63
CA LEU A 387 -34.91 -57.35 35.25
C LEU A 387 -33.48 -56.82 35.09
N THR A 388 -32.47 -57.68 35.28
CA THR A 388 -31.07 -57.31 35.09
C THR A 388 -30.78 -57.01 33.62
N LEU A 389 -31.30 -57.79 32.68
CA LEU A 389 -31.18 -57.47 31.25
C LEU A 389 -31.83 -56.12 30.89
N SER A 390 -33.04 -55.84 31.38
CA SER A 390 -33.72 -54.55 31.12
C SER A 390 -32.93 -53.36 31.68
N SER A 391 -32.37 -53.47 32.88
CA SER A 391 -31.57 -52.39 33.49
C SER A 391 -30.26 -52.18 32.74
N LEU A 392 -29.55 -53.27 32.39
CA LEU A 392 -28.30 -53.18 31.64
C LEU A 392 -28.49 -52.60 30.24
N ILE A 393 -29.60 -52.89 29.55
CA ILE A 393 -29.89 -52.30 28.23
C ILE A 393 -30.25 -50.82 28.35
N ALA A 394 -31.01 -50.43 29.37
CA ALA A 394 -31.37 -49.03 29.61
C ALA A 394 -30.14 -48.16 29.95
N ASP A 395 -29.10 -48.75 30.54
CA ASP A 395 -27.83 -48.09 30.88
C ASP A 395 -26.92 -47.85 29.65
N ILE A 396 -27.27 -48.36 28.45
CA ILE A 396 -26.48 -48.19 27.21
C ILE A 396 -26.66 -46.79 26.59
N SER A 397 -27.78 -46.07 26.80
CA SER A 397 -27.91 -44.70 26.25
C SER A 397 -26.95 -43.68 26.83
N GLY A 398 -26.50 -43.88 28.07
CA GLY A 398 -25.49 -43.03 28.72
C GLY A 398 -24.06 -43.28 28.22
N PHE A 399 -23.85 -44.29 27.37
CA PHE A 399 -22.51 -44.74 26.96
C PHE A 399 -21.78 -43.78 25.98
N GLU A 400 -22.53 -42.93 25.30
CA GLU A 400 -22.02 -42.09 24.20
C GLU A 400 -21.56 -40.69 24.62
N GLU A 401 -21.82 -40.25 25.87
CA GLU A 401 -21.58 -38.87 26.34
C GLU A 401 -20.15 -38.57 26.80
N GLY A 402 -19.23 -39.52 26.75
CA GLY A 402 -17.80 -39.26 27.04
C GLY A 402 -17.43 -39.16 28.53
N GLU A 403 -18.40 -39.09 29.44
CA GLU A 403 -18.18 -39.20 30.88
C GLU A 403 -18.77 -40.52 31.40
N LEU A 404 -18.01 -41.61 31.20
CA LEU A 404 -18.32 -42.89 31.83
C LEU A 404 -17.70 -42.90 33.23
N GLU A 405 -18.47 -42.46 34.24
CA GLU A 405 -18.10 -42.67 35.63
C GLU A 405 -18.27 -44.16 35.97
N LEU A 406 -17.16 -44.82 36.37
CA LEU A 406 -17.18 -46.19 36.86
C LEU A 406 -17.70 -46.21 38.30
N ILE A 407 -18.72 -47.02 38.55
CA ILE A 407 -19.24 -47.20 39.91
C ILE A 407 -18.54 -48.40 40.52
N LEU A 408 -17.41 -48.16 41.18
CA LEU A 408 -16.60 -49.19 41.82
C LEU A 408 -17.29 -49.70 43.10
N GLN A 409 -17.59 -51.00 43.15
CA GLN A 409 -18.19 -51.65 44.30
C GLN A 409 -17.40 -52.91 44.68
N LEU A 410 -17.40 -53.25 45.97
CA LEU A 410 -16.86 -54.52 46.44
C LEU A 410 -17.85 -55.64 46.09
N PHE A 411 -17.39 -56.67 45.37
CA PHE A 411 -18.24 -57.79 44.99
C PHE A 411 -17.48 -59.12 45.00
N HIS A 412 -18.25 -60.21 45.05
CA HIS A 412 -17.73 -61.57 44.91
C HIS A 412 -17.73 -61.98 43.43
N VAL A 413 -16.57 -62.34 42.88
CA VAL A 413 -16.44 -62.73 41.45
C VAL A 413 -17.39 -63.89 41.11
N ARG A 414 -17.56 -64.84 42.04
CA ARG A 414 -18.50 -65.96 41.88
C ARG A 414 -19.94 -65.50 41.65
N ALA A 415 -20.40 -64.48 42.37
CA ALA A 415 -21.77 -63.98 42.25
C ALA A 415 -22.01 -63.38 40.85
N ILE A 416 -21.06 -62.59 40.34
CA ILE A 416 -21.15 -62.05 38.96
C ILE A 416 -21.12 -63.17 37.92
N LEU A 417 -20.26 -64.17 38.09
CA LEU A 417 -20.20 -65.30 37.16
C LEU A 417 -21.48 -66.11 37.15
N GLU A 418 -22.11 -66.33 38.31
CA GLU A 418 -23.41 -66.99 38.41
C GLU A 418 -24.50 -66.20 37.70
N GLU A 419 -24.51 -64.88 37.86
CA GLU A 419 -25.45 -63.97 37.18
C GLU A 419 -25.23 -63.95 35.67
N ALA A 420 -23.97 -63.85 35.22
CA ALA A 420 -23.59 -63.92 33.82
C ALA A 420 -24.00 -65.25 33.17
N VAL A 421 -23.80 -66.37 33.88
CA VAL A 421 -24.18 -67.71 33.41
C VAL A 421 -25.70 -67.85 33.35
N ALA A 422 -26.43 -67.36 34.34
CA ALA A 422 -27.89 -67.40 34.35
C ALA A 422 -28.48 -66.65 33.15
N MET A 423 -28.00 -65.42 32.89
CA MET A 423 -28.41 -64.64 31.73
C MET A 423 -28.02 -65.30 30.40
N SER A 424 -26.80 -65.82 30.30
CA SER A 424 -26.30 -66.49 29.09
C SER A 424 -27.11 -67.75 28.76
N ARG A 425 -27.48 -68.53 29.77
CA ARG A 425 -28.35 -69.72 29.61
C ARG A 425 -29.72 -69.33 29.10
N LEU A 426 -30.32 -68.28 29.66
CA LEU A 426 -31.64 -67.81 29.24
C LEU A 426 -31.62 -67.38 27.77
N LEU A 427 -30.64 -66.56 27.38
CA LEU A 427 -30.51 -66.06 26.01
C LEU A 427 -30.27 -67.19 25.00
N CYS A 428 -29.40 -68.14 25.33
CA CYS A 428 -29.15 -69.31 24.49
C CYS A 428 -30.39 -70.21 24.39
N ALA A 429 -31.12 -70.41 25.50
CA ALA A 429 -32.35 -71.20 25.50
C ALA A 429 -33.45 -70.58 24.62
N CYS A 430 -33.61 -69.24 24.65
CA CYS A 430 -34.53 -68.53 23.76
C CYS A 430 -34.20 -68.70 22.27
N ARG A 431 -32.94 -69.00 21.94
CA ARG A 431 -32.45 -69.27 20.57
C ARG A 431 -32.29 -70.76 20.26
N GLY A 432 -32.60 -71.66 21.19
CA GLY A 432 -32.43 -73.11 21.01
C GLY A 432 -30.97 -73.59 20.98
N VAL A 433 -30.04 -72.81 21.53
CA VAL A 433 -28.59 -73.09 21.53
C VAL A 433 -28.17 -73.71 22.87
N HIS A 434 -27.31 -74.73 22.84
CA HIS A 434 -26.77 -75.30 24.07
C HIS A 434 -25.67 -74.41 24.67
N PHE A 435 -25.73 -74.11 25.96
CA PHE A 435 -24.74 -73.27 26.64
C PHE A 435 -23.84 -74.11 27.57
N LYS A 436 -22.53 -73.91 27.48
CA LYS A 436 -21.52 -74.54 28.34
C LYS A 436 -20.65 -73.45 28.99
N PHE A 437 -20.27 -73.67 30.24
CA PHE A 437 -19.50 -72.73 31.04
C PHE A 437 -18.38 -73.45 31.80
N GLU A 438 -17.17 -72.88 31.75
CA GLU A 438 -16.01 -73.38 32.50
C GLU A 438 -15.21 -72.21 33.12
N VAL A 439 -14.72 -72.44 34.34
CA VAL A 439 -13.83 -71.50 35.04
C VAL A 439 -12.48 -72.18 35.26
N SER A 440 -11.41 -71.56 34.80
CA SER A 440 -10.04 -72.05 34.95
C SER A 440 -9.24 -71.10 35.88
N GLY A 441 -8.71 -71.63 36.98
CA GLY A 441 -7.91 -70.89 37.97
C GLY A 441 -8.60 -70.68 39.34
N GLN A 442 -7.84 -70.21 40.34
CA GLN A 442 -8.39 -69.87 41.65
C GLN A 442 -9.09 -68.50 41.61
N VAL A 443 -10.41 -68.50 41.83
CA VAL A 443 -11.24 -67.29 41.87
C VAL A 443 -11.12 -66.65 43.24
N HIS A 444 -10.56 -65.43 43.29
CA HIS A 444 -10.47 -64.63 44.51
C HIS A 444 -11.86 -64.34 45.07
N ARG A 445 -12.00 -64.36 46.40
CA ARG A 445 -13.31 -64.26 47.05
C ARG A 445 -13.94 -62.89 46.81
N ALA A 446 -13.26 -61.78 47.05
CA ALA A 446 -13.82 -60.43 46.87
C ALA A 446 -12.87 -59.52 46.07
N VAL A 447 -13.43 -58.71 45.18
CA VAL A 447 -12.71 -57.74 44.34
C VAL A 447 -13.50 -56.43 44.26
N VAL A 448 -12.83 -55.33 43.91
CA VAL A 448 -13.46 -54.02 43.68
C VAL A 448 -13.55 -53.77 42.18
N GLY A 449 -14.73 -53.38 41.68
CA GLY A 449 -14.93 -53.05 40.28
C GLY A 449 -16.39 -52.71 39.96
N ASP A 450 -16.67 -52.41 38.69
CA ASP A 450 -18.04 -52.13 38.22
C ASP A 450 -18.70 -53.41 37.70
N THR A 451 -19.62 -53.95 38.50
CA THR A 451 -20.32 -55.20 38.21
C THR A 451 -21.18 -55.10 36.95
N LYS A 452 -21.87 -53.97 36.76
CA LYS A 452 -22.77 -53.74 35.62
C LYS A 452 -21.99 -53.71 34.31
N ARG A 453 -20.83 -53.05 34.29
CA ARG A 453 -19.98 -52.93 33.09
C ARG A 453 -19.37 -54.27 32.69
N ILE A 454 -18.97 -55.08 33.67
CA ILE A 454 -18.48 -56.45 33.43
C ILE A 454 -19.59 -57.30 32.80
N LEU A 455 -20.81 -57.26 33.35
CA LEU A 455 -21.97 -57.99 32.81
C LEU A 455 -22.37 -57.49 31.41
N GLN A 456 -22.35 -56.18 31.17
CA GLN A 456 -22.59 -55.59 29.84
C GLN A 456 -21.58 -56.07 28.81
N ALA A 457 -20.29 -56.02 29.12
CA ALA A 457 -19.23 -56.49 28.22
C ALA A 457 -19.40 -57.98 27.88
N LEU A 458 -19.67 -58.81 28.89
CA LEU A 458 -19.94 -60.24 28.71
C LEU A 458 -21.14 -60.51 27.80
N TRP A 459 -22.25 -59.80 28.02
CA TRP A 459 -23.44 -59.94 27.22
C TRP A 459 -23.25 -59.45 25.78
N CYS A 460 -22.57 -58.33 25.57
CA CYS A 460 -22.25 -57.85 24.22
C CYS A 460 -21.38 -58.85 23.46
N MET A 461 -20.38 -59.46 24.12
CA MET A 461 -19.58 -60.54 23.53
C MET A 461 -20.45 -61.76 23.18
N LEU A 462 -21.33 -62.20 24.09
CA LEU A 462 -22.21 -63.34 23.85
C LEU A 462 -23.23 -63.06 22.74
N GLY A 463 -23.84 -61.88 22.74
CA GLY A 463 -24.82 -61.43 21.74
C GLY A 463 -24.23 -61.42 20.33
N ASN A 464 -22.98 -60.97 20.19
CA ASN A 464 -22.23 -61.05 18.93
C ASN A 464 -22.00 -62.49 18.48
N VAL A 465 -21.56 -63.33 19.42
CA VAL A 465 -21.36 -64.75 19.14
C VAL A 465 -22.69 -65.48 18.93
N LEU A 466 -23.84 -64.92 19.28
CA LEU A 466 -25.16 -65.45 18.94
C LEU A 466 -25.67 -64.94 17.59
N SER A 467 -25.30 -63.72 17.16
CA SER A 467 -25.83 -63.11 15.94
C SER A 467 -25.22 -63.66 14.64
N LEU A 468 -24.00 -64.19 14.66
CA LEU A 468 -23.31 -64.63 13.43
C LEU A 468 -23.79 -66.01 12.92
N GLY A 469 -25.01 -66.22 12.44
CA GLY A 469 -25.41 -67.51 11.84
C GLY A 469 -25.55 -68.71 12.81
N ASP A 470 -25.76 -69.92 12.26
CA ASP A 470 -26.22 -71.10 13.02
C ASP A 470 -25.15 -71.69 13.96
N CYS A 471 -25.45 -71.71 15.26
CA CYS A 471 -24.57 -72.27 16.29
C CYS A 471 -25.33 -73.28 17.16
N ARG A 472 -24.83 -74.52 17.28
CA ARG A 472 -25.45 -75.54 18.16
C ARG A 472 -25.02 -75.44 19.61
N THR A 473 -23.78 -75.00 19.87
CA THR A 473 -23.25 -74.90 21.23
C THR A 473 -22.33 -73.70 21.38
N ILE A 474 -22.56 -72.91 22.43
CA ILE A 474 -21.70 -71.81 22.84
C ILE A 474 -20.97 -72.19 24.13
N PHE A 475 -19.70 -71.84 24.18
CA PHE A 475 -18.81 -72.09 25.29
C PHE A 475 -18.27 -70.77 25.85
N LEU A 476 -18.59 -70.47 27.10
CA LEU A 476 -18.01 -69.35 27.85
C LEU A 476 -16.93 -69.88 28.79
N GLN A 477 -15.69 -69.45 28.58
CA GLN A 477 -14.56 -69.75 29.46
C GLN A 477 -14.11 -68.49 30.20
N VAL A 478 -13.89 -68.63 31.50
CA VAL A 478 -13.32 -67.58 32.33
C VAL A 478 -11.99 -68.04 32.89
N MET A 479 -10.92 -67.34 32.52
CA MET A 479 -9.57 -67.62 33.00
C MET A 479 -9.15 -66.52 33.96
N VAL A 480 -8.77 -66.91 35.18
CA VAL A 480 -8.12 -66.00 36.14
C VAL A 480 -6.64 -65.98 35.82
N VAL A 481 -6.15 -64.87 35.28
CA VAL A 481 -4.72 -64.70 34.99
C VAL A 481 -4.10 -64.03 36.22
N SER A 482 -3.43 -64.83 37.06
CA SER A 482 -2.56 -64.27 38.10
C SER A 482 -1.31 -63.74 37.43
N ARG A 483 -1.05 -62.43 37.57
CA ARG A 483 0.22 -61.85 37.15
C ARG A 483 1.28 -62.20 38.20
N MET A 484 2.14 -63.15 37.89
CA MET A 484 3.55 -63.03 38.29
C MET A 484 4.15 -61.91 37.43
N GLN A 485 4.95 -61.05 38.05
CA GLN A 485 5.74 -60.02 37.38
C GLN A 485 6.37 -60.56 36.09
N ASP A 486 5.93 -60.07 34.93
CA ASP A 486 6.78 -59.51 33.87
C ASP A 486 6.01 -59.20 32.57
N ASP A 487 6.43 -58.12 31.91
CA ASP A 487 6.22 -57.76 30.50
C ASP A 487 4.87 -57.28 29.96
N ILE A 488 4.19 -56.37 30.67
CA ILE A 488 3.50 -55.25 29.98
C ILE A 488 3.74 -53.98 30.79
N SER A 489 4.49 -53.04 30.23
CA SER A 489 4.72 -51.70 30.77
C SER A 489 3.42 -50.90 30.89
N ILE A 490 2.73 -51.12 32.01
CA ILE A 490 1.58 -50.35 32.52
C ILE A 490 2.16 -49.36 33.54
N SER A 491 2.98 -48.40 33.09
CA SER A 491 3.64 -47.43 33.98
C SER A 491 2.97 -46.05 33.96
N LYS A 492 1.66 -45.96 33.69
CA LYS A 492 0.97 -44.67 33.51
C LYS A 492 -0.42 -44.55 34.16
N TYR A 493 -0.70 -45.36 35.18
CA TYR A 493 -2.02 -45.33 35.83
C TYR A 493 -1.85 -45.14 37.32
N GLY A 494 -2.17 -43.93 37.79
CA GLY A 494 -2.06 -43.52 39.18
C GLY A 494 -3.39 -43.70 39.90
N VAL A 495 -3.52 -44.78 40.67
CA VAL A 495 -4.64 -44.96 41.61
C VAL A 495 -4.17 -44.60 43.01
N LEU A 496 -4.91 -43.70 43.65
CA LEU A 496 -4.77 -43.31 45.05
C LEU A 496 -4.99 -44.54 45.96
N GLN A 497 -3.97 -44.90 46.74
CA GLN A 497 -4.09 -45.92 47.79
C GLN A 497 -4.86 -45.37 48.99
N GLN A 498 -6.05 -45.91 49.28
CA GLN A 498 -6.54 -46.03 50.65
C GLN A 498 -7.22 -47.40 50.87
N GLY A 499 -6.41 -48.34 51.37
CA GLY A 499 -6.79 -49.44 52.25
C GLY A 499 -7.78 -50.50 51.75
N LEU A 500 -7.31 -51.52 51.02
CA LEU A 500 -7.63 -52.96 51.20
C LEU A 500 -6.86 -53.82 50.15
N GLY A 501 -6.01 -54.76 50.60
CA GLY A 501 -5.59 -55.99 49.89
C GLY A 501 -4.76 -55.90 48.60
N GLU A 502 -3.60 -56.55 48.58
CA GLU A 502 -2.62 -56.63 47.49
C GLU A 502 -3.13 -57.35 46.21
N GLY A 503 -2.98 -56.70 45.05
CA GLY A 503 -2.96 -57.34 43.72
C GLY A 503 -4.08 -56.96 42.75
N THR A 504 -3.73 -56.69 41.49
CA THR A 504 -4.70 -56.57 40.39
C THR A 504 -5.03 -57.95 39.82
N VAL A 505 -6.32 -58.29 39.76
CA VAL A 505 -6.80 -59.56 39.16
C VAL A 505 -7.27 -59.29 37.73
N VAL A 506 -6.69 -59.98 36.74
CA VAL A 506 -7.14 -59.91 35.35
C VAL A 506 -8.03 -61.11 35.04
N LEU A 507 -9.29 -60.84 34.71
CA LEU A 507 -10.24 -61.85 34.24
C LEU A 507 -10.24 -61.84 32.71
N LYS A 508 -9.83 -62.96 32.10
CA LYS A 508 -9.94 -63.16 30.65
C LYS A 508 -11.21 -63.95 30.36
N PHE A 509 -12.11 -63.33 29.59
CA PHE A 509 -13.34 -63.96 29.12
C PHE A 509 -13.16 -64.39 27.67
N GLU A 510 -13.49 -65.64 27.37
CA GLU A 510 -13.42 -66.19 26.03
C GLU A 510 -14.77 -66.84 25.68
N VAL A 511 -15.43 -66.33 24.64
CA VAL A 511 -16.69 -66.87 24.14
C VAL A 511 -16.42 -67.54 22.81
N ARG A 512 -16.61 -68.86 22.75
CA ARG A 512 -16.36 -69.68 21.55
C ARG A 512 -17.63 -70.37 21.09
N ARG A 513 -17.68 -70.65 19.79
CA ARG A 513 -18.67 -71.54 19.20
C ARG A 513 -18.07 -72.91 19.01
N ILE A 514 -18.87 -73.92 19.27
CA ILE A 514 -18.52 -75.30 18.97
C ILE A 514 -19.46 -75.74 17.85
N GLY A 515 -18.99 -75.58 16.62
CA GLY A 515 -19.59 -76.17 15.43
C GLY A 515 -18.94 -77.52 15.14
N ILE A 516 -19.74 -78.48 14.65
CA ILE A 516 -19.17 -79.65 13.96
C ILE A 516 -18.49 -79.10 12.71
N LYS A 517 -17.19 -79.38 12.51
CA LYS A 517 -16.50 -79.10 11.24
C LYS A 517 -17.36 -79.66 10.10
N ARG A 518 -17.95 -78.79 9.28
CA ARG A 518 -18.25 -79.11 7.89
C ARG A 518 -17.19 -78.43 7.06
N GLU A 519 -16.39 -79.25 6.40
CA GLU A 519 -15.65 -78.84 5.21
C GLU A 519 -16.67 -78.33 4.19
N ASP A 520 -16.27 -77.27 3.49
CA ASP A 520 -16.96 -76.58 2.40
C ASP A 520 -18.28 -75.87 2.74
N ASP A 521 -18.22 -74.52 2.81
CA ASP A 521 -18.90 -73.73 1.78
C ASP A 521 -18.58 -72.23 1.88
N ASN A 522 -18.34 -71.66 0.69
CA ASN A 522 -18.18 -70.23 0.42
C ASN A 522 -19.43 -69.45 0.84
N ILE A 523 -19.29 -68.47 1.74
CA ILE A 523 -20.40 -67.59 2.12
C ILE A 523 -20.49 -66.43 1.12
N ALA A 524 -21.30 -66.66 0.09
CA ALA A 524 -22.04 -65.62 -0.60
C ALA A 524 -23.17 -65.08 0.31
N HIS A 525 -23.43 -63.78 0.20
CA HIS A 525 -24.49 -63.05 0.87
C HIS A 525 -25.85 -63.75 0.83
N SER A 526 -26.43 -64.01 2.00
CA SER A 526 -27.87 -64.21 2.16
C SER A 526 -28.40 -63.22 3.20
N LYS A 527 -28.98 -62.13 2.68
CA LYS A 527 -29.86 -61.22 3.41
C LYS A 527 -31.21 -61.90 3.53
N HIS A 528 -31.61 -62.32 4.72
CA HIS A 528 -32.99 -62.20 5.23
C HIS A 528 -33.08 -62.84 6.62
N GLY A 529 -33.27 -62.00 7.64
CA GLY A 529 -33.48 -62.44 9.02
C GLY A 529 -33.19 -61.31 10.01
N LEU A 530 -34.21 -60.50 10.29
CA LEU A 530 -34.36 -59.58 11.43
C LEU A 530 -33.05 -59.16 12.14
N ASP A 531 -32.45 -58.10 11.61
CA ASP A 531 -31.15 -57.54 12.00
C ASP A 531 -31.25 -56.79 13.34
N ILE A 532 -31.06 -57.52 14.44
CA ILE A 532 -30.84 -56.92 15.77
C ILE A 532 -29.33 -56.73 15.94
N GLY A 533 -28.84 -55.61 15.40
CA GLY A 533 -27.55 -54.99 15.77
C GLY A 533 -26.35 -55.33 14.87
N ASP A 534 -25.75 -54.27 14.30
CA ASP A 534 -24.48 -54.35 13.57
C ASP A 534 -23.35 -54.85 14.49
N PRO A 535 -22.71 -56.01 14.19
CA PRO A 535 -21.67 -56.60 15.03
C PRO A 535 -20.42 -55.71 15.20
N ARG A 536 -20.26 -54.65 14.39
CA ARG A 536 -19.18 -53.66 14.56
C ARG A 536 -19.41 -52.73 15.74
N ILE A 537 -20.66 -52.39 16.05
CA ILE A 537 -21.03 -51.45 17.12
C ILE A 537 -20.80 -52.09 18.49
N SER A 538 -21.19 -53.35 18.63
CA SER A 538 -21.03 -54.13 19.86
C SER A 538 -19.57 -54.43 20.20
N PHE A 539 -18.70 -54.65 19.21
CA PHE A 539 -17.26 -54.79 19.46
C PHE A 539 -16.63 -53.46 19.90
N ALA A 540 -17.03 -52.34 19.31
CA ALA A 540 -16.59 -51.01 19.74
C ALA A 540 -17.08 -50.66 21.17
N ILE A 541 -18.28 -51.11 21.56
CA ILE A 541 -18.80 -51.00 22.93
C ILE A 541 -17.97 -51.84 23.89
N CYS A 542 -17.68 -53.11 23.54
CA CYS A 542 -16.80 -53.97 24.34
C CYS A 542 -15.40 -53.37 24.50
N GLU A 543 -14.81 -52.81 23.44
CA GLU A 543 -13.49 -52.19 23.47
C GLU A 543 -13.49 -50.91 24.33
N LYS A 544 -14.52 -50.05 24.21
CA LYS A 544 -14.67 -48.87 25.07
C LYS A 544 -14.87 -49.25 26.54
N LEU A 545 -15.71 -50.25 26.85
CA LEU A 545 -15.91 -50.77 28.21
C LEU A 545 -14.60 -51.31 28.80
N ALA A 546 -13.81 -52.03 27.99
CA ALA A 546 -12.50 -52.53 28.38
C ALA A 546 -11.48 -51.38 28.60
N ARG A 547 -11.51 -50.31 27.79
CA ARG A 547 -10.60 -49.14 27.93
C ARG A 547 -10.93 -48.23 29.10
N VAL A 548 -12.20 -48.00 29.42
CA VAL A 548 -12.61 -47.16 30.56
C VAL A 548 -12.20 -47.80 31.89
N SER A 549 -12.21 -49.12 31.96
CA SER A 549 -11.71 -49.91 33.10
C SER A 549 -10.22 -49.75 33.40
N ILE A 550 -9.47 -49.05 32.53
CA ILE A 550 -8.00 -48.91 32.59
C ILE A 550 -7.59 -47.47 32.98
N TYR A 551 -8.49 -46.48 32.92
CA TYR A 551 -8.13 -45.05 33.00
C TYR A 551 -8.30 -44.35 34.35
N TYR A 552 -8.59 -45.07 35.43
CA TYR A 552 -8.68 -44.50 36.78
C TYR A 552 -7.78 -45.19 37.76
#